data_AF-A0A9X8VHI3-F1
#
_entry.id   AF-A0A9X8VHI3-F1
#
_cell.length_a   1.000
_cell.length_b   1.000
_cell.length_c   1.000
_cell.angle_alpha   90.00
_cell.angle_beta   90.00
_cell.angle_gamma   90.00
#
_symmetry.space_group_name_H-M   'P 1'
#
loop_
_entity.id
_entity.type
_entity.pdbx_description
1 polymer ?
#
loop_
_entity_poly.entity_id
_entity_poly.type
_entity_poly.pdbx_seq_one_letter_code
_entity_poly.pdbx_strand_id
1 'polypeptide(L)'
;TNPLSLDIVSAKSGYTKWYLQRMFKKQTGLSLASYIRARRLYIAAFALRFTQKSILDISVEYQFDNQQTFSRCFKKHFAESPSVYRHARKQDFSNLVRSLAASQPGDIQVERVSIARGQYAFQGKQYAYHLDIEKLDKSHLPQRSALRAQFYTLLG
;
A
#
# COMPACT_ATOMS: atom_id res chain seq x y z
N THR A 1 11.22 10.37 -4.84
CA THR A 1 10.29 9.70 -3.90
C THR A 1 10.01 8.31 -4.41
N ASN A 2 10.43 7.26 -3.70
CA ASN A 2 10.33 5.88 -4.18
C ASN A 2 8.88 5.52 -4.51
N PRO A 3 8.59 4.95 -5.69
CA PRO A 3 7.26 4.47 -6.00
C PRO A 3 6.89 3.42 -4.95
N LEU A 4 5.74 3.61 -4.29
CA LEU A 4 5.07 2.56 -3.51
C LEU A 4 4.66 1.45 -4.48
N SER A 5 5.63 0.65 -4.91
CA SER A 5 5.40 -0.51 -5.74
C SER A 5 4.81 -1.61 -4.87
N LEU A 6 3.76 -2.23 -5.40
CA LEU A 6 3.10 -3.37 -4.78
C LEU A 6 4.09 -4.53 -4.54
N ASP A 7 5.16 -4.59 -5.34
CA ASP A 7 6.31 -5.47 -5.13
C ASP A 7 7.01 -5.25 -3.79
N ILE A 8 7.29 -3.99 -3.45
CA ILE A 8 8.01 -3.64 -2.21
C ILE A 8 7.15 -4.01 -1.00
N VAL A 9 5.84 -3.73 -1.07
CA VAL A 9 4.90 -4.04 0.01
C VAL A 9 4.71 -5.56 0.15
N SER A 10 4.61 -6.28 -0.96
CA SER A 10 4.52 -7.75 -0.98
C SER A 10 5.78 -8.41 -0.40
N ALA A 11 6.97 -7.95 -0.81
CA ALA A 11 8.24 -8.45 -0.32
C ALA A 11 8.41 -8.24 1.20
N LYS A 12 8.06 -7.05 1.71
CA LYS A 12 8.17 -6.74 3.15
C LYS A 12 7.14 -7.48 4.02
N SER A 13 5.91 -7.60 3.55
CA SER A 13 4.83 -8.26 4.30
C SER A 13 4.87 -9.79 4.26
N GLY A 14 5.57 -10.37 3.28
CA GLY A 14 5.60 -11.82 3.07
C GLY A 14 4.37 -12.40 2.36
N TYR A 15 3.35 -11.59 2.09
CA TYR A 15 2.15 -11.99 1.37
C TYR A 15 2.29 -11.73 -0.13
N THR A 16 1.62 -12.52 -0.95
CA THR A 16 1.56 -12.27 -2.40
C THR A 16 0.81 -10.96 -2.69
N LYS A 17 1.14 -10.33 -3.81
CA LYS A 17 0.44 -9.13 -4.34
C LYS A 17 -1.08 -9.30 -4.32
N TRP A 18 -1.55 -10.46 -4.79
CA TRP A 18 -2.97 -10.78 -4.88
C TRP A 18 -3.64 -10.85 -3.51
N TYR A 19 -3.00 -11.53 -2.55
CA TYR A 19 -3.53 -11.61 -1.18
C TYR A 19 -3.63 -10.21 -0.54
N LEU A 20 -2.60 -9.39 -0.73
CA LEU A 20 -2.54 -8.02 -0.20
C LEU A 20 -3.64 -7.13 -0.78
N GLN A 21 -3.87 -7.21 -2.09
CA GLN A 21 -4.98 -6.50 -2.76
C GLN A 21 -6.35 -6.97 -2.27
N ARG A 22 -6.52 -8.29 -2.10
CA ARG A 22 -7.78 -8.88 -1.63
C ARG A 22 -8.09 -8.48 -0.20
N MET A 23 -7.10 -8.59 0.69
CA MET A 23 -7.21 -8.19 2.09
C MET A 23 -7.47 -6.69 2.22
N PHE A 24 -6.73 -5.86 1.47
CA PHE A 24 -6.95 -4.41 1.45
C PHE A 24 -8.36 -4.05 1.00
N LYS A 25 -8.87 -4.67 -0.07
CA LYS A 25 -10.23 -4.46 -0.56
C LYS A 25 -11.28 -4.95 0.44
N LYS A 26 -11.02 -6.08 1.12
CA LYS A 26 -11.91 -6.60 2.17
C LYS A 26 -12.05 -5.60 3.32
N GLN A 27 -10.94 -5.00 3.77
CA GLN A 27 -10.98 -4.06 4.90
C GLN A 27 -11.42 -2.64 4.54
N THR A 28 -11.02 -2.13 3.38
CA THR A 28 -11.28 -0.72 3.02
C THR A 28 -12.44 -0.53 2.05
N GLY A 29 -12.96 -1.62 1.46
CA GLY A 29 -13.91 -1.57 0.34
C GLY A 29 -13.31 -1.09 -0.99
N LEU A 30 -12.08 -0.57 -0.98
CA LEU A 30 -11.42 0.04 -2.13
C LEU A 30 -10.30 -0.84 -2.67
N SER A 31 -10.04 -0.78 -3.98
CA SER A 31 -8.81 -1.38 -4.50
C SER A 31 -7.60 -0.55 -4.04
N LEU A 32 -6.50 -1.24 -3.73
CA LEU A 32 -5.26 -0.60 -3.29
C LEU A 32 -4.78 0.47 -4.29
N ALA A 33 -4.86 0.19 -5.59
CA ALA A 33 -4.51 1.14 -6.64
C ALA A 33 -5.40 2.40 -6.62
N SER A 34 -6.71 2.24 -6.36
CA SER A 34 -7.63 3.37 -6.26
C SER A 34 -7.40 4.19 -5.00
N TYR A 35 -7.09 3.55 -3.88
CA TYR A 35 -6.69 4.24 -2.66
C TYR A 35 -5.41 5.06 -2.85
N ILE A 36 -4.35 4.46 -3.42
CA ILE A 36 -3.08 5.16 -3.69
C ILE A 36 -3.30 6.37 -4.60
N ARG A 37 -4.07 6.20 -5.70
CA ARG A 37 -4.40 7.32 -6.60
C ARG A 37 -5.17 8.43 -5.89
N ALA A 38 -6.17 8.09 -5.08
CA ALA A 38 -6.93 9.08 -4.32
C ALA A 38 -6.04 9.83 -3.31
N ARG A 39 -5.14 9.12 -2.61
CA ARG A 39 -4.16 9.74 -1.71
C ARG A 39 -3.19 10.67 -2.43
N ARG A 40 -2.73 10.31 -3.64
CA ARG A 40 -1.88 11.18 -4.47
C ARG A 40 -2.63 12.44 -4.91
N LEU A 41 -3.87 12.29 -5.40
CA LEU A 41 -4.74 13.41 -5.77
C LEU A 41 -4.98 14.35 -4.59
N TYR A 42 -5.18 13.79 -3.40
CA TYR A 42 -5.33 14.56 -2.17
C TYR A 42 -4.11 15.45 -1.91
N ILE A 43 -2.90 14.88 -1.83
CA ILE A 43 -1.70 15.67 -1.53
C ILE A 43 -1.40 16.67 -2.67
N ALA A 44 -1.69 16.29 -3.92
CA ALA A 44 -1.62 17.21 -5.06
C ALA A 44 -2.58 18.40 -4.93
N ALA A 45 -3.78 18.22 -4.36
CA ALA A 45 -4.72 19.31 -4.09
C ALA A 45 -4.15 20.32 -3.07
N PHE A 46 -3.42 19.85 -2.05
CA PHE A 46 -2.68 20.74 -1.14
C PHE A 46 -1.60 21.50 -1.89
N ALA A 47 -0.80 20.81 -2.70
CA ALA A 47 0.25 21.46 -3.48
C ALA A 47 -0.33 22.51 -4.44
N LEU A 48 -1.47 22.25 -5.08
CA LEU A 48 -2.14 23.21 -5.95
C LEU A 48 -2.54 24.50 -5.24
N ARG A 49 -2.83 24.44 -3.93
CA ARG A 49 -3.34 25.57 -3.15
C ARG A 49 -2.27 26.34 -2.40
N PHE A 50 -1.28 25.62 -1.87
CA PHE A 50 -0.24 26.18 -1.01
C PHE A 50 1.07 26.44 -1.73
N THR A 51 1.18 26.07 -3.01
CA THR A 51 2.37 26.35 -3.83
C THR A 51 2.00 27.03 -5.13
N GLN A 52 2.97 27.71 -5.75
CA GLN A 52 2.84 28.32 -7.07
C GLN A 52 3.36 27.41 -8.20
N LYS A 53 3.64 26.14 -7.91
CA LYS A 53 4.12 25.17 -8.91
C LYS A 53 3.11 25.06 -10.07
N SER A 54 3.59 24.80 -11.28
CA SER A 54 2.67 24.59 -12.40
C SER A 54 1.85 23.31 -12.20
N ILE A 55 0.69 23.22 -12.86
CA ILE A 55 -0.14 22.00 -12.83
C ILE A 55 0.65 20.80 -13.39
N LEU A 56 1.52 21.06 -14.37
CA LEU A 56 2.42 20.06 -14.94
C LEU A 56 3.43 19.55 -13.90
N ASP A 57 4.13 20.45 -13.20
CA ASP A 57 5.12 20.05 -12.18
C ASP A 57 4.48 19.23 -11.07
N ILE A 58 3.29 19.65 -10.61
CA ILE A 58 2.51 18.92 -9.60
C ILE A 58 2.12 17.54 -10.15
N SER A 59 1.67 17.44 -11.39
CA SER A 59 1.31 16.14 -11.97
C SER A 59 2.48 15.16 -11.96
N VAL A 60 3.68 15.62 -12.31
CA VAL A 60 4.90 14.79 -12.34
C VAL A 60 5.36 14.45 -10.92
N GLU A 61 5.38 15.42 -10.00
CA GLU A 61 5.77 15.23 -8.60
C GLU A 61 4.90 14.18 -7.90
N TYR A 62 3.59 14.18 -8.19
CA TYR A 62 2.63 13.22 -7.65
C TYR A 62 2.43 11.98 -8.54
N GLN A 63 3.38 11.71 -9.44
CA GLN A 63 3.51 10.44 -10.17
C GLN A 63 2.31 10.15 -11.08
N PHE A 64 1.86 11.16 -11.82
CA PHE A 64 0.96 11.01 -12.96
C PHE A 64 1.77 11.07 -14.25
N ASP A 65 1.36 10.26 -15.24
CA ASP A 65 2.11 10.13 -16.50
C ASP A 65 2.13 11.44 -17.31
N ASN A 66 1.06 12.24 -17.21
CA ASN A 66 0.95 13.54 -17.85
C ASN A 66 -0.13 14.42 -17.19
N GLN A 67 -0.13 15.70 -17.55
CA GLN A 67 -1.05 16.71 -17.03
C GLN A 67 -2.52 16.43 -17.39
N GLN A 68 -2.78 15.82 -18.55
CA GLN A 68 -4.14 15.52 -19.03
C GLN A 68 -4.77 14.42 -18.17
N THR A 69 -4.03 13.34 -17.90
CA THR A 69 -4.42 12.25 -17.01
C THR A 69 -4.65 12.77 -15.61
N PHE A 70 -3.75 13.60 -15.09
CA PHE A 70 -3.92 14.26 -13.80
C PHE A 70 -5.22 15.08 -13.76
N SER A 71 -5.45 15.95 -14.73
CA SER A 71 -6.62 16.84 -14.78
C SER A 71 -7.93 16.05 -14.86
N ARG A 72 -7.97 14.98 -15.64
CA ARG A 72 -9.15 14.09 -15.75
C ARG A 72 -9.42 13.37 -14.44
N CYS A 73 -8.39 12.82 -13.80
CA CYS A 73 -8.51 12.15 -12.51
C CYS A 73 -8.91 13.11 -11.39
N PHE A 74 -8.34 14.32 -11.39
CA PHE A 74 -8.64 15.37 -10.43
C PHE A 74 -10.10 15.82 -10.54
N LYS A 75 -10.56 16.14 -11.76
CA LYS A 75 -11.96 16.51 -12.01
C LYS A 75 -12.94 15.39 -11.64
N LYS A 76 -12.58 14.13 -11.86
CA LYS A 76 -13.40 13.00 -11.43
C LYS A 76 -13.52 12.91 -9.90
N HIS A 77 -12.50 13.31 -9.17
CA HIS A 77 -12.45 13.15 -7.71
C HIS A 77 -12.99 14.36 -6.94
N PHE A 78 -12.73 15.58 -7.44
CA PHE A 78 -13.10 16.84 -6.78
C PHE A 78 -14.20 17.61 -7.53
N ALA A 79 -14.81 17.01 -8.56
CA ALA A 79 -15.79 17.62 -9.47
C ALA A 79 -15.31 18.86 -10.28
N GLU A 80 -14.15 19.42 -9.94
CA GLU A 80 -13.59 20.64 -10.52
C GLU A 80 -12.22 20.39 -11.18
N SER A 81 -11.83 21.24 -12.14
CA SER A 81 -10.50 21.14 -12.75
C SER A 81 -9.41 21.66 -11.79
N PRO A 82 -8.15 21.21 -11.91
CA PRO A 82 -7.05 21.68 -11.06
C PRO A 82 -6.88 23.22 -11.06
N SER A 83 -7.13 23.86 -12.21
CA SER A 83 -7.03 25.32 -12.33
C SER A 83 -8.15 26.02 -11.59
N VAL A 84 -9.39 25.53 -11.70
CA VAL A 84 -10.55 26.07 -10.96
C VAL A 84 -10.35 25.87 -9.45
N TYR A 85 -9.93 24.67 -9.06
CA TYR A 85 -9.69 24.32 -7.66
C TYR A 85 -8.63 25.22 -6.99
N ARG A 86 -7.58 25.63 -7.73
CA ARG A 86 -6.56 26.57 -7.22
C ARG A 86 -7.16 27.93 -6.83
N HIS A 87 -8.13 28.42 -7.59
CA HIS A 87 -8.73 29.75 -7.40
C HIS A 87 -10.04 29.70 -6.60
N ALA A 88 -10.54 28.51 -6.26
CA ALA A 88 -11.76 28.33 -5.50
C ALA A 88 -11.64 28.90 -4.07
N ARG A 89 -12.69 29.61 -3.63
CA ARG A 89 -12.80 30.15 -2.27
C ARG A 89 -13.20 29.10 -1.24
N LYS A 90 -14.04 28.14 -1.63
CA LYS A 90 -14.49 27.02 -0.78
C LYS A 90 -13.71 25.77 -1.15
N GLN A 91 -13.23 25.06 -0.14
CA GLN A 91 -12.48 23.82 -0.31
C GLN A 91 -13.41 22.66 0.02
N ASP A 92 -13.62 21.77 -0.95
CA ASP A 92 -14.32 20.53 -0.69
C ASP A 92 -13.32 19.45 -0.24
N PHE A 93 -13.44 19.10 1.04
CA PHE A 93 -12.72 18.04 1.71
C PHE A 93 -13.66 16.89 2.14
N SER A 94 -14.88 16.84 1.60
CA SER A 94 -15.81 15.75 1.90
C SER A 94 -15.34 14.41 1.31
N ASN A 95 -14.69 14.44 0.15
CA ASN A 95 -14.24 13.25 -0.58
C ASN A 95 -12.83 12.76 -0.16
N LEU A 96 -12.35 13.16 1.02
CA LEU A 96 -11.01 12.84 1.44
C LEU A 96 -10.84 11.39 1.84
N VAL A 97 -9.97 10.71 1.11
CA VAL A 97 -9.45 9.41 1.53
C VAL A 97 -8.47 9.62 2.69
N ARG A 98 -8.98 9.37 3.91
CA ARG A 98 -8.21 9.46 5.15
C ARG A 98 -6.95 8.60 5.05
N SER A 99 -5.86 9.09 5.62
CA SER A 99 -4.67 8.26 5.79
C SER A 99 -5.05 7.08 6.67
N LEU A 100 -4.76 5.86 6.22
CA LEU A 100 -4.64 4.73 7.13
C LEU A 100 -3.54 5.10 8.14
N ALA A 101 -3.94 5.56 9.33
CA ALA A 101 -3.03 5.91 10.40
C ALA A 101 -2.60 4.61 11.08
N ALA A 102 -1.29 4.35 11.11
CA ALA A 102 -0.72 3.21 11.83
C ALA A 102 -0.80 3.37 13.37
N SER A 103 -1.25 4.53 13.85
CA SER A 103 -1.29 4.92 15.27
C SER A 103 -2.50 4.38 16.04
N GLN A 104 -3.31 3.52 15.43
CA GLN A 104 -4.12 2.56 16.20
C GLN A 104 -3.63 1.16 15.84
N PRO A 105 -3.21 0.33 16.82
CA PRO A 105 -3.02 -1.12 16.65
C PRO A 105 -4.33 -1.87 16.28
N GLY A 106 -5.32 -1.19 15.71
CA GLY A 106 -6.67 -1.68 15.49
C GLY A 106 -6.78 -2.56 14.25
N ASP A 107 -7.35 -3.74 14.46
CA ASP A 107 -8.24 -4.43 13.52
C ASP A 107 -7.64 -5.38 12.47
N ILE A 108 -6.39 -5.80 12.61
CA ILE A 108 -6.09 -7.17 12.13
C ILE A 108 -6.50 -8.11 13.26
N GLN A 109 -7.78 -8.47 13.28
CA GLN A 109 -8.26 -9.66 13.99
C GLN A 109 -7.59 -10.87 13.33
N VAL A 110 -6.36 -11.18 13.75
CA VAL A 110 -5.73 -12.45 13.40
C VAL A 110 -6.50 -13.49 14.18
N GLU A 111 -7.19 -14.38 13.48
CA GLU A 111 -7.80 -15.55 14.09
C GLU A 111 -6.68 -16.36 14.75
N ARG A 112 -6.54 -16.20 16.06
CA ARG A 112 -5.58 -16.93 16.85
C ARG A 112 -6.16 -18.32 17.03
N VAL A 113 -5.72 -19.25 16.20
CA VAL A 113 -6.03 -20.66 16.40
C VAL A 113 -5.19 -21.13 17.59
N SER A 114 -5.85 -21.35 18.72
CA SER A 114 -5.25 -21.95 19.92
C SER A 114 -5.05 -23.43 19.66
N ILE A 115 -3.82 -23.84 19.35
CA ILE A 115 -3.52 -25.24 19.06
C ILE A 115 -3.14 -25.95 20.37
N ALA A 116 -3.89 -26.97 20.76
CA ALA A 116 -3.52 -27.80 21.92
C ALA A 116 -2.22 -28.57 21.63
N ARG A 117 -1.31 -28.63 22.60
CA ARG A 117 -0.07 -29.43 22.47
C ARG A 117 -0.45 -30.90 22.18
N GLY A 118 0.06 -31.44 21.08
CA GLY A 118 -0.14 -32.84 20.67
C GLY A 118 -1.23 -33.08 19.61
N GLN A 119 -2.03 -32.08 19.22
CA GLN A 119 -3.04 -32.24 18.16
C GLN A 119 -2.47 -32.35 16.74
N TYR A 120 -1.25 -31.86 16.52
CA TYR A 120 -0.56 -31.91 15.24
C TYR A 120 0.90 -32.31 15.43
N ALA A 121 1.39 -33.19 14.57
CA ALA A 121 2.82 -33.42 14.40
C ALA A 121 3.35 -32.38 13.41
N PHE A 122 4.04 -31.36 13.92
CA PHE A 122 4.75 -30.42 13.05
C PHE A 122 5.91 -31.17 12.38
N GLN A 123 5.83 -31.37 11.06
CA GLN A 123 6.97 -31.79 10.27
C GLN A 123 7.60 -30.56 9.64
N GLY A 124 8.88 -30.36 9.92
CA GLY A 124 9.62 -29.21 9.42
C GLY A 124 11.10 -29.32 9.72
N LYS A 125 11.87 -28.38 9.16
CA LYS A 125 13.28 -28.22 9.47
C LYS A 125 13.43 -27.01 10.37
N GLN A 126 14.01 -27.21 11.55
CA GLN A 126 14.33 -26.12 12.47
C GLN A 126 15.69 -25.53 12.10
N TYR A 127 15.76 -24.21 12.01
CA TYR A 127 17.00 -23.48 11.74
C TYR A 127 17.26 -22.53 12.90
N ALA A 128 18.39 -22.74 13.59
CA ALA A 128 18.87 -21.79 14.59
C ALA A 128 19.72 -20.72 13.90
N TYR A 129 19.52 -19.46 14.27
CA TYR A 129 20.29 -18.34 13.75
C TYR A 129 20.74 -17.43 14.90
N HIS A 130 21.96 -16.91 14.78
CA HIS A 130 22.46 -15.84 15.62
C HIS A 130 22.53 -14.58 14.76
N LEU A 131 21.53 -13.72 14.91
CA LEU A 131 21.37 -12.51 14.09
C LEU A 131 20.97 -11.36 14.99
N ASP A 132 21.55 -10.19 14.73
CA ASP A 132 21.07 -8.93 15.28
C ASP A 132 19.64 -8.65 14.79
N ILE A 133 18.79 -8.12 15.67
CA ILE A 133 17.39 -7.75 15.38
C ILE A 133 17.25 -6.91 14.10
N GLU A 134 18.21 -6.04 13.81
CA GLU A 134 18.22 -5.16 12.64
C GLU A 134 18.41 -5.90 11.29
N LYS A 135 18.92 -7.14 11.33
CA LYS A 135 19.22 -7.95 10.14
C LYS A 135 18.15 -9.01 9.86
N LEU A 136 17.13 -9.11 10.72
CA LEU A 136 16.07 -10.11 10.65
C LEU A 136 15.29 -10.05 9.32
N ASP A 137 15.03 -8.86 8.78
CA ASP A 137 14.26 -8.70 7.54
C ASP A 137 15.01 -9.18 6.28
N LYS A 138 16.34 -9.19 6.31
CA LYS A 138 17.19 -9.51 5.13
C LYS A 138 17.71 -10.94 5.13
N SER A 139 17.91 -11.53 6.31
CA SER A 139 18.55 -12.84 6.48
C SER A 139 17.72 -14.01 5.96
N HIS A 140 16.39 -13.90 6.04
CA HIS A 140 15.48 -15.01 5.71
C HIS A 140 15.09 -15.07 4.24
N LEU A 141 15.47 -14.09 3.40
CA LEU A 141 15.05 -14.03 1.99
C LEU A 141 15.48 -15.26 1.17
N PRO A 142 16.72 -15.77 1.28
CA PRO A 142 17.15 -16.95 0.53
C PRO A 142 16.45 -18.23 1.02
N GLN A 143 16.32 -18.38 2.34
CA GLN A 143 15.69 -19.55 2.97
C GLN A 143 14.18 -19.58 2.71
N ARG A 144 13.50 -18.44 2.82
CA ARG A 144 12.07 -18.29 2.48
C ARG A 144 11.85 -18.52 1.00
N SER A 145 12.73 -18.04 0.13
CA SER A 145 12.65 -18.30 -1.32
C SER A 145 12.80 -19.79 -1.63
N ALA A 146 13.76 -20.47 -1.00
CA ALA A 146 13.98 -21.91 -1.18
C ALA A 146 12.81 -22.75 -0.64
N LEU A 147 12.32 -22.46 0.57
CA LEU A 147 11.13 -23.11 1.15
C LEU A 147 9.88 -22.87 0.30
N ARG A 148 9.70 -21.64 -0.18
CA ARG A 148 8.57 -21.28 -1.03
C ARG A 148 8.64 -22.01 -2.38
N ALA A 149 9.82 -22.13 -2.99
CA ALA A 149 10.02 -22.92 -4.20
C ALA A 149 9.67 -24.40 -3.98
N GLN A 150 10.17 -25.00 -2.89
CA GLN A 150 9.87 -26.39 -2.52
C GLN A 150 8.37 -26.63 -2.24
N PHE A 151 7.71 -25.69 -1.57
CA PHE A 151 6.29 -25.79 -1.24
C PHE A 151 5.41 -25.77 -2.50
N TYR A 152 5.73 -24.93 -3.50
CA TYR A 152 4.98 -24.93 -4.76
C TYR A 152 5.26 -26.18 -5.61
N THR A 153 6.48 -26.72 -5.61
CA THR A 153 6.75 -28.00 -6.31
C THR A 153 6.03 -29.20 -5.69
N LEU A 154 5.65 -29.13 -4.42
CA LEU A 154 4.90 -30.19 -3.73
C LEU A 154 3.38 -30.09 -3.94
N LEU A 155 2.87 -28.95 -4.39
CA LEU A 155 1.43 -28.72 -4.58
C LEU A 155 0.93 -29.00 -6.01
N GLY A 156 1.83 -29.23 -6.97
CA GLY A 156 1.48 -29.43 -8.38
C GLY A 156 1.32 -28.11 -9.11
#